data_AF-K5WWB3-F1
#
_entry.id   AF-K5WWB3-F1
#
_cell.length_a   1.000
_cell.length_b   1.000
_cell.length_c   1.000
_cell.angle_alpha   90.00
_cell.angle_beta   90.00
_cell.angle_gamma   90.00
#
_symmetry.space_group_name_H-M   'P 1'
#
loop_
_entity.id
_entity.type
_entity.pdbx_description
1 polymer ?
#
loop_
_entity_poly.entity_id
_entity_poly.type
_entity_poly.pdbx_seq_one_letter_code
_entity_poly.pdbx_strand_id
1 'polypeptide(L)'
;MLFKPGQELVVITQGSGHLCLLSYGSKDGSGINIVGAMNTNAPGITRWLISFSHRYDKFAFIWDGQSEGVYQIGNGLERRHVGRKWTAASTAHKGASHVGIEDVADIAKHAINRDGATTVYAIPNNI
;
A
#
# COMPACT_ATOMS: atom_id res chain seq x y z
N MET A 1 -13.53 -4.89 8.59
CA MET A 1 -13.36 -4.51 7.18
C MET A 1 -12.27 -3.46 7.17
N LEU A 2 -11.20 -3.69 6.42
CA LEU A 2 -9.98 -2.87 6.46
C LEU A 2 -10.20 -1.37 6.22
N PHE A 3 -11.26 -0.99 5.51
CA PHE A 3 -11.54 0.40 5.11
C PHE A 3 -12.94 0.80 5.57
N LYS A 4 -13.10 0.98 6.87
CA LYS A 4 -14.28 1.61 7.49
C LYS A 4 -13.81 2.74 8.39
N PRO A 5 -14.68 3.70 8.76
CA PRO A 5 -14.29 4.74 9.73
C PRO A 5 -13.62 4.11 10.98
N GLY A 6 -12.42 4.60 11.32
CA GLY A 6 -11.61 4.08 12.44
C GLY A 6 -10.83 2.78 12.17
N GLN A 7 -10.93 2.21 10.97
CA GLN A 7 -10.03 1.16 10.48
C GLN A 7 -9.36 1.69 9.21
N GLU A 8 -8.15 2.21 9.40
CA GLU A 8 -7.28 2.72 8.33
C GLU A 8 -6.06 1.80 8.24
N LEU A 9 -5.52 1.63 7.04
CA LEU A 9 -4.29 0.89 6.85
C LEU A 9 -3.12 1.88 6.91
N VAL A 10 -2.32 1.76 7.97
CA VAL A 10 -1.13 2.57 8.18
C VAL A 10 0.09 1.71 7.89
N VAL A 11 0.94 2.16 6.98
CA VAL A 11 2.27 1.58 6.75
C VAL A 11 3.29 2.43 7.49
N ILE A 12 4.21 1.78 8.19
CA ILE A 12 5.28 2.40 8.97
C ILE A 12 6.58 1.85 8.43
N THR A 13 7.43 2.73 7.93
CA THR A 13 8.73 2.36 7.35
C THR A 13 9.84 3.11 8.05
N GLN A 14 11.05 2.58 7.99
CA GLN A 14 12.23 3.24 8.54
C GLN A 14 13.33 3.38 7.46
N GLY A 15 14.00 4.52 7.43
CA GLY A 15 15.03 4.81 6.46
C GLY A 15 14.49 5.15 5.06
N SER A 16 15.43 5.42 4.16
CA SER A 16 15.10 5.81 2.79
C SER A 16 14.56 4.63 1.97
N GLY A 17 13.70 4.95 1.02
CA GLY A 17 13.06 3.97 0.15
C GLY A 17 11.79 4.51 -0.46
N HIS A 18 10.98 3.62 -0.99
CA HIS A 18 9.71 3.97 -1.59
C HIS A 18 8.63 2.94 -1.31
N LEU A 19 7.43 3.44 -1.01
CA LEU A 19 6.23 2.64 -0.85
C LEU A 19 5.54 2.58 -2.21
N CYS A 20 5.49 1.40 -2.80
CA CYS A 20 4.79 1.17 -4.07
C CYS A 20 3.38 0.69 -3.80
N LEU A 21 2.41 1.21 -4.56
CA LEU A 21 1.01 0.84 -4.50
C LEU A 21 0.53 0.48 -5.92
N LEU A 22 -0.09 -0.69 -6.03
CA LEU A 22 -0.82 -1.16 -7.21
C LEU A 22 -2.32 -1.12 -6.89
N SER A 23 -3.10 -0.41 -7.69
CA SER A 23 -4.57 -0.44 -7.69
C SER A 23 -5.04 -1.21 -8.92
N TYR A 24 -5.84 -2.25 -8.72
CA TYR A 24 -6.23 -3.18 -9.79
C TYR A 24 -7.62 -3.79 -9.57
N GLY A 25 -8.17 -4.42 -10.61
CA GLY A 25 -9.53 -4.97 -10.58
C GLY A 25 -10.59 -3.85 -10.50
N SER A 26 -10.74 -3.09 -11.59
CA SER A 26 -11.75 -2.03 -11.69
C SER A 26 -13.16 -2.58 -11.49
N LYS A 27 -14.00 -1.88 -10.72
CA LYS A 27 -15.39 -2.29 -10.40
C LYS A 27 -16.27 -2.52 -11.63
N ASP A 28 -16.02 -1.74 -12.67
CA ASP A 28 -16.76 -1.72 -13.92
C ASP A 28 -16.02 -2.43 -15.07
N GLY A 29 -14.86 -3.03 -14.78
CA GLY A 29 -13.98 -3.65 -15.78
C GLY A 29 -13.30 -2.68 -16.75
N SER A 30 -13.53 -1.36 -16.66
CA SER A 30 -13.01 -0.36 -17.59
C SER A 30 -11.69 0.27 -17.14
N GLY A 31 -11.38 0.18 -15.85
CA GLY A 31 -10.20 0.79 -15.25
C GLY A 31 -8.93 0.02 -15.56
N ILE A 32 -7.96 0.71 -16.14
CA ILE A 32 -6.60 0.21 -16.33
C ILE A 32 -5.94 0.07 -14.95
N ASN A 33 -5.17 -1.00 -14.73
CA ASN A 33 -4.42 -1.16 -13.48
C ASN A 33 -3.38 -0.05 -13.37
N ILE A 34 -3.22 0.51 -12.17
CA ILE A 34 -2.31 1.62 -11.92
C ILE A 34 -1.32 1.21 -10.85
N VAL A 35 -0.03 1.39 -11.13
CA VAL A 35 1.03 1.28 -10.14
C VAL A 35 1.63 2.66 -9.92
N GLY A 36 2.05 2.97 -8.70
CA GLY A 36 2.95 4.08 -8.49
C GLY A 36 3.68 3.98 -7.17
N ALA A 37 4.70 4.80 -7.02
CA ALA A 37 5.54 4.88 -5.84
C ALA A 37 5.46 6.26 -5.19
N MET A 38 5.61 6.27 -3.87
CA MET A 38 5.93 7.48 -3.10
C MET A 38 7.24 7.27 -2.35
N ASN A 39 8.17 8.18 -2.57
CA ASN A 39 9.53 8.10 -2.05
C ASN A 39 9.64 8.80 -0.69
N THR A 40 10.50 8.29 0.19
CA THR A 40 10.99 9.00 1.36
C THR A 40 12.52 8.94 1.38
N ASN A 41 13.14 10.08 1.65
CA ASN A 41 14.57 10.18 1.92
C ASN A 41 14.85 10.33 3.42
N ALA A 42 13.81 10.26 4.27
CA ALA A 42 13.97 10.41 5.71
C ALA A 42 14.76 9.21 6.28
N PRO A 43 15.83 9.45 7.05
CA PRO A 43 16.57 8.36 7.69
C PRO A 43 15.79 7.73 8.86
N GLY A 44 14.79 8.46 9.38
CA GLY A 44 13.94 8.03 10.49
C GLY A 44 12.68 7.27 10.05
N ILE A 45 11.65 7.34 10.88
CA ILE A 45 10.37 6.67 10.64
C ILE A 45 9.51 7.53 9.69
N THR A 46 8.91 6.90 8.69
CA THR A 46 7.85 7.50 7.87
C THR A 46 6.56 6.70 8.06
N ARG A 47 5.44 7.40 8.28
CA ARG A 47 4.10 6.79 8.36
C ARG A 47 3.33 7.13 7.10
N TRP A 48 2.66 6.15 6.53
CA TRP A 48 1.91 6.28 5.29
C TRP A 48 0.48 5.84 5.50
N LEU A 49 -0.48 6.62 5.00
CA LEU A 49 -1.86 6.18 4.86
C LEU A 49 -2.08 5.66 3.45
N ILE A 50 -2.68 4.47 3.35
CA ILE A 50 -3.18 3.94 2.08
C ILE A 50 -4.69 4.23 2.01
N SER A 51 -5.10 5.04 1.03
CA SER A 51 -6.51 5.33 0.76
C SER A 51 -7.04 4.48 -0.40
N PHE A 52 -8.29 4.04 -0.28
CA PHE A 52 -8.97 3.26 -1.30
C PHE A 52 -9.60 4.18 -2.35
N SER A 53 -9.12 4.06 -3.59
CA SER A 53 -9.83 4.65 -4.73
C SER A 53 -11.19 3.96 -4.92
N HIS A 54 -12.26 4.74 -5.08
CA HIS A 54 -13.58 4.19 -5.36
C HIS A 54 -13.68 3.47 -6.71
N ARG A 55 -12.66 3.57 -7.58
CA ARG A 55 -12.63 2.93 -8.90
C ARG A 55 -12.21 1.45 -8.86
N TYR A 56 -11.35 1.08 -7.91
CA TYR A 56 -10.74 -0.26 -7.84
C TYR A 56 -11.25 -1.05 -6.64
N ASP A 57 -11.29 -2.37 -6.77
CA ASP A 57 -11.67 -3.28 -5.68
C ASP A 57 -10.47 -3.96 -5.02
N LYS A 58 -9.26 -3.88 -5.60
CA LYS A 58 -8.07 -4.53 -5.06
C LYS A 58 -6.86 -3.59 -5.07
N PHE A 59 -6.06 -3.71 -4.02
CA PHE A 59 -4.83 -2.95 -3.86
C PHE A 59 -3.73 -3.89 -3.38
N ALA A 60 -2.52 -3.67 -3.86
CA ALA A 60 -1.33 -4.34 -3.38
C ALA A 60 -0.25 -3.31 -3.09
N PHE A 61 0.55 -3.51 -2.05
CA PHE A 61 1.62 -2.61 -1.69
C PHE A 61 2.87 -3.37 -1.29
N ILE A 62 4.01 -2.77 -1.62
CA ILE A 62 5.33 -3.26 -1.24
C ILE A 62 6.18 -2.11 -0.71
N TRP A 63 7.08 -2.43 0.20
CA TRP A 63 8.12 -1.51 0.64
C TRP A 63 9.45 -1.89 0.00
N ASP A 64 9.96 -1.00 -0.84
CA ASP A 64 11.31 -1.09 -1.40
C ASP A 64 12.19 0.00 -0.78
N GLY A 65 12.75 -0.33 0.38
CA GLY A 65 13.66 0.54 1.10
C GLY A 65 14.74 -0.22 1.84
N GLN A 66 15.60 0.55 2.52
CA GLN A 66 16.78 0.02 3.19
C GLN A 66 16.45 -0.93 4.35
N SER A 67 15.39 -0.63 5.10
CA SER A 67 14.95 -1.45 6.23
C SER A 67 13.58 -2.08 5.97
N GLU A 68 13.06 -2.84 6.93
CA GLU A 68 11.73 -3.43 6.82
C GLU A 68 10.63 -2.39 7.03
N GLY A 69 9.54 -2.53 6.27
CA GLY A 69 8.29 -1.84 6.51
C GLY A 69 7.34 -2.77 7.26
N VAL A 70 6.52 -2.19 8.15
CA VAL A 70 5.41 -2.89 8.80
C VAL A 70 4.11 -2.16 8.53
N TYR A 71 2.99 -2.85 8.57
CA TYR A 71 1.66 -2.23 8.53
C TYR A 71 0.87 -2.54 9.80
N GLN A 72 -0.10 -1.68 10.05
CA GLN A 72 -1.05 -1.74 11.16
C GLN A 72 -2.45 -1.40 10.62
N ILE A 73 -3.47 -2.06 11.16
CA ILE A 73 -4.88 -1.83 10.81
C ILE A 73 -5.57 -1.10 11.97
N GLY A 74 -6.07 0.10 11.72
CA GLY A 74 -6.68 0.98 12.73
C GLY A 74 -5.74 1.21 13.92
N ASN A 75 -6.30 1.21 15.13
CA ASN A 75 -5.54 1.35 16.37
C ASN A 75 -5.01 0.01 16.93
N GLY A 76 -4.94 -1.04 16.11
CA GLY A 76 -4.44 -2.34 16.54
C GLY A 76 -2.98 -2.28 17.01
N LEU A 77 -2.62 -3.06 18.03
CA LEU A 77 -1.22 -3.13 18.51
C LEU A 77 -0.35 -4.06 17.66
N GLU A 78 -0.98 -4.91 16.84
CA GLU A 78 -0.29 -5.88 16.00
C GLU A 78 0.31 -5.18 14.76
N ARG A 79 1.62 -5.40 14.56
CA ARG A 79 2.36 -4.96 13.38
C ARG A 79 2.78 -6.16 12.57
N ARG A 80 2.60 -6.11 11.26
CA ARG A 80 2.95 -7.19 10.33
C ARG A 80 3.84 -6.66 9.23
N HIS A 81 4.75 -7.48 8.73
CA HIS A 81 5.69 -7.06 7.69
C HIS A 81 4.97 -6.76 6.37
N VAL A 82 5.43 -5.71 5.70
CA VAL A 82 5.04 -5.38 4.33
C VAL A 82 5.82 -6.27 3.37
N GLY A 83 5.18 -6.71 2.29
CA GLY A 83 5.85 -7.39 1.19
C GLY A 83 6.97 -6.54 0.59
N ARG A 84 8.05 -7.19 0.12
CA ARG A 84 9.20 -6.49 -0.50
C ARG A 84 9.27 -6.62 -2.02
N LYS A 85 8.39 -7.43 -2.61
CA LYS A 85 8.39 -7.75 -4.04
C LYS A 85 6.99 -8.11 -4.50
N TRP A 86 6.69 -7.87 -5.78
CA TRP A 86 5.36 -8.13 -6.32
C TRP A 86 4.95 -9.60 -6.34
N THR A 87 5.92 -10.54 -6.30
CA THR A 87 5.63 -11.98 -6.15
C THR A 87 5.20 -12.40 -4.75
N ALA A 88 5.26 -11.48 -3.78
CA ALA A 88 4.80 -11.67 -2.41
C ALA A 88 4.38 -10.30 -1.83
N ALA A 89 3.41 -9.65 -2.48
CA ALA A 89 2.96 -8.32 -2.10
C ALA A 89 1.93 -8.39 -0.97
N SER A 90 1.88 -7.35 -0.13
CA SER A 90 0.79 -7.19 0.83
C SER A 90 -0.46 -6.74 0.09
N THR A 91 -1.55 -7.51 0.15
CA THR A 91 -2.76 -7.22 -0.63
C THR A 91 -3.98 -6.96 0.24
N ALA A 92 -4.83 -6.03 -0.19
CA ALA A 92 -6.07 -5.68 0.45
C ALA A 92 -7.17 -5.62 -0.60
N HIS A 93 -8.20 -6.43 -0.42
CA HIS A 93 -9.37 -6.45 -1.30
C HIS A 93 -10.52 -5.72 -0.63
N LYS A 94 -11.43 -5.16 -1.42
CA LYS A 94 -12.65 -4.52 -0.91
C LYS A 94 -13.46 -5.54 -0.12
N GLY A 95 -13.88 -5.14 1.08
CA GLY A 95 -14.58 -6.02 2.02
C GLY A 95 -13.68 -6.92 2.86
N ALA A 96 -12.36 -7.01 2.56
CA ALA A 96 -11.45 -7.81 3.35
C ALA A 96 -11.36 -7.30 4.80
N SER A 97 -11.15 -8.23 5.74
CA SER A 97 -10.92 -7.93 7.15
C SER A 97 -9.43 -7.92 7.53
N HIS A 98 -8.58 -8.45 6.64
CA HIS A 98 -7.15 -8.63 6.84
C HIS A 98 -6.40 -8.39 5.54
N VAL A 99 -5.11 -8.08 5.66
CA VAL A 99 -4.19 -7.98 4.52
C VAL A 99 -3.64 -9.38 4.23
N GLY A 100 -3.70 -9.79 2.97
CA GLY A 100 -3.15 -11.05 2.46
C GLY A 100 -1.74 -10.90 1.92
N ILE A 101 -1.16 -12.01 1.46
CA ILE A 101 0.08 -12.04 0.69
C ILE A 101 -0.22 -12.77 -0.61
N GLU A 102 -0.02 -12.10 -1.75
CA GLU A 102 -0.32 -12.64 -3.07
C GLU A 102 0.79 -12.32 -4.08
N ASP A 103 0.90 -13.15 -5.11
CA ASP A 103 1.69 -12.83 -6.30
C ASP A 103 0.84 -11.97 -7.25
N VAL A 104 1.28 -10.74 -7.47
CA VAL A 104 0.67 -9.77 -8.39
C VAL A 104 1.69 -9.25 -9.41
N ALA A 105 2.81 -9.95 -9.60
CA ALA A 105 3.91 -9.50 -10.46
C ALA A 105 3.47 -9.27 -11.91
N ASP A 106 2.69 -10.20 -12.47
CA ASP A 106 2.17 -10.04 -13.84
C ASP A 106 1.20 -8.85 -13.95
N ILE A 107 0.38 -8.63 -12.93
CA ILE A 107 -0.55 -7.49 -12.89
C ILE A 107 0.24 -6.16 -12.83
N ALA A 108 1.23 -6.10 -11.94
CA ALA A 108 2.09 -4.92 -11.76
C ALA A 108 2.89 -4.60 -13.03
N LYS A 109 3.41 -5.62 -13.73
CA LYS A 109 4.17 -5.48 -14.97
C LYS A 109 3.36 -4.81 -16.10
N HIS A 110 2.05 -5.03 -16.13
CA HIS A 110 1.16 -4.48 -17.15
C HIS A 110 0.39 -3.23 -16.67
N ALA A 111 0.63 -2.76 -15.44
CA ALA A 111 0.00 -1.58 -14.90
C ALA A 111 0.64 -0.30 -15.47
N ILE A 112 -0.17 0.75 -15.62
CA ILE A 112 0.33 2.07 -16.00
C ILE A 112 0.98 2.71 -14.77
N ASN A 113 2.21 3.18 -14.93
CA ASN A 113 2.90 3.93 -13.90
C ASN A 113 2.26 5.33 -13.70
N ARG A 114 1.99 5.67 -12.43
CA ARG A 114 1.47 6.95 -11.94
C ARG A 114 2.20 7.37 -10.65
N ASP A 115 3.53 7.33 -10.67
CA ASP A 115 4.35 7.81 -9.55
C ASP A 115 3.97 9.24 -9.14
N GLY A 116 3.90 9.51 -7.84
CA GLY A 116 3.47 10.80 -7.29
C GLY A 116 1.97 11.13 -7.42
N ALA A 117 1.17 10.30 -8.11
CA ALA A 117 -0.28 10.42 -8.23
C ALA A 117 -1.03 9.24 -7.57
N THR A 118 -0.35 8.51 -6.68
CA THR A 118 -0.92 7.40 -5.91
C THR A 118 -1.85 7.90 -4.80
N THR A 119 -2.74 7.02 -4.31
CA THR A 119 -3.59 7.29 -3.14
C THR A 119 -2.86 7.04 -1.81
N VAL A 120 -1.54 7.23 -1.81
CA VAL A 120 -0.68 7.10 -0.63
C VAL A 120 -0.27 8.49 -0.18
N TYR A 121 -0.31 8.73 1.12
CA TYR A 121 0.13 10.02 1.69
C TYR A 121 1.05 9.76 2.88
N ALA A 122 2.21 10.41 2.90
CA ALA A 122 3.05 10.47 4.09
C ALA A 122 2.39 11.36 5.15
N ILE A 123 2.28 10.87 6.37
CA ILE A 123 1.79 11.66 7.51
C ILE A 123 3.01 12.20 8.28
N PRO A 124 3.02 13.49 8.65
CA PRO A 124 4.01 14.04 9.56
C PRO A 124 4.07 13.25 10.88
N ASN A 125 5.25 13.08 11.44
CA ASN A 125 5.48 12.32 12.67
C ASN A 125 5.06 13.09 13.95
N ASN A 126 4.20 14.10 13.82
CA ASN A 126 3.88 15.05 14.88
C ASN A 126 2.63 14.57 15.65
N ILE A 127 2.79 13.51 16.44
CA ILE A 127 1.92 13.21 17.59
C ILE A 127 2.82 12.75 18.74
#